data_AF-A0A843E2H4-F1
#
_entry.id   AF-A0A843E2H4-F1
#
_cell.length_a   1.000
_cell.length_b   1.000
_cell.length_c   1.000
_cell.angle_alpha   90.00
_cell.angle_beta   90.00
_cell.angle_gamma   90.00
#
_symmetry.space_group_name_H-M   'P 1'
#
loop_
_entity.id
_entity.type
_entity.pdbx_description
1 polymer ?
#
loop_
_entity_poly.entity_id
_entity_poly.type
_entity_poly.pdbx_seq_one_letter_code
_entity_poly.pdbx_strand_id
1 'polypeptide(L)'
;MVTFLPFKGYRPRLQAGEKIESRISPPYDVIGDEYLKQLQSNRYNVTNLTLSPDADKRYTASRKLLDEMIAQEILLPDQPSFYIYDQRFTSGGKEYNRRGLVGILKTEEYSEGHIIPHEETFSKVKADRLNLL
;
A
#
# COMPACT_ATOMS: atom_id res chain seq x y z
N MET A 1 -8.57 -22.27 12.54
CA MET A 1 -9.41 -21.06 12.65
C MET A 1 -8.53 -19.86 12.36
N VAL A 2 -8.89 -19.04 11.38
CA VAL A 2 -8.09 -17.87 11.00
C VAL A 2 -8.18 -16.75 12.03
N THR A 3 -7.05 -16.07 12.29
CA THR A 3 -7.01 -14.86 13.12
C THR A 3 -6.82 -13.65 12.21
N PHE A 4 -7.89 -12.87 12.04
CA PHE A 4 -7.90 -11.66 11.22
C PHE A 4 -8.23 -10.45 12.10
N LEU A 5 -7.32 -9.50 12.18
CA LEU A 5 -7.32 -8.42 13.16
C LEU A 5 -7.27 -7.04 12.48
N PRO A 6 -7.83 -6.01 13.14
CA PRO A 6 -7.64 -4.64 12.70
C PRO A 6 -6.19 -4.20 12.93
N PHE A 7 -5.75 -3.15 12.22
CA PHE A 7 -4.41 -2.60 12.37
C PHE A 7 -4.39 -1.08 12.37
N LYS A 8 -3.29 -0.51 12.85
CA LYS A 8 -3.05 0.94 12.84
C LYS A 8 -2.41 1.31 11.51
N GLY A 9 -3.21 1.68 10.53
CA GLY A 9 -2.71 2.27 9.29
C GLY A 9 -2.36 3.75 9.48
N TYR A 10 -1.71 4.31 8.47
CA TYR A 10 -1.46 5.75 8.36
C TYR A 10 -2.26 6.30 7.19
N ARG A 11 -2.95 7.44 7.42
CA ARG A 11 -3.70 8.16 6.37
C ARG A 11 -3.08 9.52 6.09
N PRO A 12 -3.02 9.95 4.81
CA PRO A 12 -2.61 11.30 4.47
C PRO A 12 -3.55 12.33 5.10
N ARG A 13 -2.99 13.31 5.80
CA ARG A 13 -3.70 14.52 6.18
C ARG A 13 -3.69 15.48 5.00
N LEU A 14 -4.88 15.81 4.49
CA LEU A 14 -5.03 16.78 3.40
C LEU A 14 -5.28 18.17 3.95
N GLN A 15 -4.56 19.16 3.43
CA GLN A 15 -4.84 20.57 3.67
C GLN A 15 -5.92 21.09 2.73
N ALA A 16 -6.41 22.31 2.98
CA ALA A 16 -7.42 22.94 2.15
C ALA A 16 -6.93 23.04 0.68
N GLY A 17 -7.72 22.48 -0.25
CA GLY A 17 -7.40 22.46 -1.67
C GLY A 17 -6.55 21.28 -2.13
N GLU A 18 -6.02 20.47 -1.21
CA GLU A 18 -5.32 19.24 -1.57
C GLU A 18 -6.29 18.10 -1.87
N LYS A 19 -5.89 17.20 -2.77
CA LYS A 19 -6.68 16.02 -3.14
C LYS A 19 -5.91 14.73 -2.87
N ILE A 20 -6.63 13.66 -2.54
CA ILE A 20 -6.03 12.37 -2.17
C ILE A 20 -5.23 11.77 -3.33
N GLU A 21 -5.65 12.02 -4.56
CA GLU A 21 -5.03 11.59 -5.82
C GLU A 21 -3.57 12.04 -5.93
N SER A 22 -3.21 13.15 -5.27
CA SER A 22 -1.83 13.65 -5.23
C SER A 22 -0.93 12.87 -4.25
N ARG A 23 -1.54 12.09 -3.33
CA ARG A 23 -0.85 11.31 -2.30
C ARG A 23 -0.75 9.82 -2.64
N ILE A 24 -1.65 9.31 -3.49
CA ILE A 24 -1.71 7.90 -3.88
C ILE A 24 -1.14 7.68 -5.29
N SER A 25 -1.02 6.41 -5.69
CA SER A 25 -0.58 6.02 -7.02
C SER A 25 -1.38 4.82 -7.53
N PRO A 26 -1.41 4.57 -8.84
CA PRO A 26 -1.87 3.28 -9.35
C PRO A 26 -0.89 2.15 -8.97
N PRO A 27 -1.25 0.89 -9.29
CA PRO A 27 -0.35 -0.25 -9.15
C PRO A 27 1.00 -0.01 -9.85
N TYR A 28 2.08 -0.50 -9.24
CA TYR A 28 3.46 -0.21 -9.70
C TYR A 28 3.76 -0.75 -11.10
N ASP A 29 3.08 -1.81 -11.52
CA ASP A 29 3.24 -2.51 -12.80
C ASP A 29 2.67 -1.72 -13.99
N VAL A 30 1.85 -0.70 -13.73
CA VAL A 30 1.29 0.19 -14.76
C VAL A 30 1.93 1.58 -14.77
N ILE A 31 2.96 1.82 -13.94
CA ILE A 31 3.66 3.11 -13.86
C ILE A 31 4.92 3.07 -14.71
N GLY A 32 4.96 3.86 -15.79
CA GLY A 32 6.18 4.11 -16.57
C GLY A 32 7.03 5.24 -16.00
N ASP A 33 8.27 5.38 -16.47
CA ASP A 33 9.28 6.31 -15.93
C ASP A 33 8.85 7.78 -15.91
N GLU A 34 8.22 8.26 -16.98
CA GLU A 34 7.76 9.65 -17.06
C GLU A 34 6.63 9.93 -16.07
N TYR A 35 5.67 9.00 -15.98
CA TYR A 35 4.57 9.12 -15.04
C TYR A 35 5.04 8.97 -13.58
N LEU A 36 6.03 8.12 -13.33
CA LEU A 36 6.67 8.01 -12.02
C LEU A 36 7.30 9.36 -11.61
N LYS A 37 8.04 10.02 -12.51
CA LYS A 37 8.60 11.35 -12.25
C LYS A 37 7.50 12.37 -11.95
N GLN A 38 6.39 12.32 -12.68
CA GLN A 38 5.25 13.19 -12.41
C GLN A 38 4.64 12.93 -11.02
N LEU A 39 4.44 11.67 -10.63
CA LEU A 39 3.93 11.30 -9.31
C LEU A 39 4.90 11.76 -8.19
N GLN A 40 6.20 11.55 -8.39
CA GLN A 40 7.25 11.91 -7.44
C GLN A 40 7.54 13.41 -7.36
N SER A 41 7.06 14.21 -8.33
CA SER A 41 7.11 15.68 -8.24
C SER A 41 6.39 16.22 -7.00
N ASN A 42 5.40 15.48 -6.50
CA ASN A 42 4.86 15.69 -5.17
C ASN A 42 5.65 14.84 -4.15
N ARG A 43 6.41 15.51 -3.27
CA ARG A 43 7.22 14.87 -2.23
C ARG A 43 6.45 13.87 -1.36
N TYR A 44 5.17 14.11 -1.14
CA TYR A 44 4.34 13.28 -0.25
C TYR A 44 3.48 12.26 -1.00
N ASN A 45 3.75 12.04 -2.29
CA ASN A 45 3.18 10.91 -3.01
C ASN A 45 3.79 9.59 -2.52
N VAL A 46 2.96 8.57 -2.34
CA VAL A 46 3.34 7.24 -1.82
C VAL A 46 4.46 6.58 -2.62
N THR A 47 4.60 6.90 -3.91
CA THR A 47 5.70 6.38 -4.76
C THR A 47 7.10 6.75 -4.25
N ASN A 48 7.26 7.86 -3.51
CA ASN A 48 8.53 8.19 -2.87
C ASN A 48 8.88 7.23 -1.72
N LEU A 49 7.89 6.54 -1.15
CA LEU A 49 8.08 5.49 -0.15
C LEU A 49 8.22 4.12 -0.79
N THR A 50 7.41 3.82 -1.82
CA THR A 50 7.27 2.45 -2.35
C THR A 50 8.10 2.16 -3.60
N LEU A 51 8.49 3.17 -4.38
CA LEU A 51 9.16 3.05 -5.68
C LEU A 51 10.44 3.91 -5.78
N SER A 52 11.08 4.16 -4.65
CA SER A 52 12.38 4.84 -4.56
C SER A 52 13.37 4.00 -3.73
N PRO A 53 13.67 2.75 -4.13
CA PRO A 53 14.58 1.92 -3.36
C PRO A 53 15.99 2.51 -3.37
N ASP A 54 16.67 2.43 -2.23
CA ASP A 54 18.09 2.73 -2.14
C ASP A 54 18.90 1.82 -3.07
N ALA A 55 20.13 2.22 -3.42
CA ALA A 55 21.01 1.41 -4.26
C ALA A 55 21.26 0.00 -3.68
N ASP A 56 21.26 -0.13 -2.35
CA ASP A 56 21.40 -1.38 -1.62
C ASP A 56 20.05 -2.06 -1.28
N LYS A 57 18.93 -1.45 -1.67
CA LYS A 57 17.55 -1.91 -1.44
C LYS A 57 17.19 -2.12 0.03
N ARG A 58 17.81 -1.38 0.95
CA ARG A 58 17.49 -1.44 2.39
C ARG A 58 16.40 -0.46 2.84
N TYR A 59 15.86 0.35 1.92
CA TYR A 59 14.74 1.28 2.19
C TYR A 59 15.00 2.26 3.36
N THR A 60 16.27 2.59 3.62
CA THR A 60 16.70 3.57 4.62
C THR A 60 16.18 4.96 4.28
N ALA A 61 16.25 5.38 3.01
CA ALA A 61 15.70 6.67 2.59
C ALA A 61 14.16 6.70 2.74
N SER A 62 13.47 5.62 2.36
CA SER A 62 12.02 5.49 2.53
C SER A 62 11.62 5.54 4.00
N ARG A 63 12.38 4.87 4.88
CA ARG A 63 12.16 4.91 6.33
C ARG A 63 12.30 6.34 6.88
N LYS A 64 13.37 7.04 6.49
CA LYS A 64 13.61 8.42 6.89
C LYS A 64 12.47 9.35 6.43
N LEU A 65 12.04 9.22 5.17
CA LEU A 65 10.93 10.01 4.64
C LEU A 65 9.61 9.71 5.36
N LEU A 66 9.32 8.44 5.65
CA LEU A 66 8.13 8.05 6.41
C LEU A 66 8.14 8.71 7.81
N ASP A 67 9.28 8.67 8.50
CA ASP A 67 9.42 9.28 9.83
C ASP A 67 9.26 10.80 9.79
N GLU A 68 9.81 11.45 8.77
CA GLU A 68 9.60 12.89 8.53
C GLU A 68 8.11 13.19 8.30
N MET A 69 7.42 12.41 7.47
CA MET A 69 5.99 12.61 7.18
C MET A 69 5.10 12.40 8.41
N ILE A 70 5.44 11.44 9.28
CA ILE A 70 4.73 11.22 10.54
C ILE A 70 4.99 12.37 11.51
N ALA A 71 6.25 12.78 11.68
CA ALA A 71 6.64 13.87 12.58
C ALA A 71 6.03 15.22 12.18
N GLN A 72 5.83 15.45 10.88
CA GLN A 72 5.20 16.66 10.33
C GLN A 72 3.67 16.56 10.22
N GLU A 73 3.05 15.52 10.77
CA GLU A 73 1.60 15.27 10.69
C GLU A 73 1.04 15.22 9.26
N ILE A 74 1.88 14.92 8.27
CA ILE A 74 1.46 14.65 6.88
C ILE A 74 0.79 13.27 6.79
N LEU A 75 1.27 12.32 7.60
CA LEU A 75 0.63 11.02 7.81
C LEU A 75 0.16 10.93 9.26
N LEU A 76 -1.13 10.69 9.45
CA LEU A 76 -1.73 10.51 10.77
C LEU A 76 -2.03 9.04 11.02
N PRO A 77 -1.70 8.51 12.21
CA PRO A 77 -2.04 7.15 12.58
C PRO A 77 -3.55 7.03 12.84
N ASP A 78 -4.13 5.92 12.40
CA ASP A 78 -5.49 5.54 12.78
C ASP A 78 -5.52 4.78 14.10
N GLN A 79 -6.71 4.72 14.70
CA GLN A 79 -7.02 3.67 15.67
C GLN A 79 -7.00 2.30 14.98
N PRO A 80 -6.73 1.19 15.69
CA PRO A 80 -6.82 -0.14 15.11
C PRO A 80 -8.16 -0.32 14.37
N SER A 81 -8.09 -0.41 13.05
CA SER A 81 -9.26 -0.42 12.16
C SER A 81 -9.17 -1.53 11.12
N PHE A 82 -10.33 -1.97 10.64
CA PHE A 82 -10.44 -2.64 9.35
C PHE A 82 -10.76 -1.59 8.28
N TYR A 83 -10.17 -1.75 7.10
CA TYR A 83 -10.37 -0.79 6.01
C TYR A 83 -11.25 -1.42 4.95
N ILE A 84 -12.37 -0.77 4.65
CA ILE A 84 -13.26 -1.18 3.55
C ILE A 84 -12.80 -0.45 2.29
N TYR A 85 -12.68 -1.18 1.18
CA TYR A 85 -12.51 -0.58 -0.13
C TYR A 85 -13.66 -1.00 -1.04
N ASP A 86 -14.23 -0.02 -1.76
CA ASP A 86 -15.31 -0.23 -2.72
C ASP A 86 -14.82 0.15 -4.11
N GLN A 87 -14.98 -0.76 -5.06
CA GLN A 87 -14.65 -0.57 -6.47
C GLN A 87 -15.93 -0.67 -7.29
N ARG A 88 -16.21 0.37 -8.10
CA ARG A 88 -17.26 0.34 -9.11
C ARG A 88 -16.61 0.29 -10.48
N PHE A 89 -17.02 -0.64 -11.32
CA PHE A 89 -16.47 -0.78 -12.67
C PHE A 89 -17.48 -1.41 -13.63
N THR A 90 -17.35 -1.12 -14.92
CA THR A 90 -18.20 -1.68 -15.97
C THR A 90 -17.44 -2.78 -16.70
N SER A 91 -18.09 -3.93 -16.91
CA SER A 91 -17.56 -5.03 -17.71
C SER A 91 -18.67 -5.63 -18.56
N GLY A 92 -18.46 -5.77 -19.87
CA GLY A 92 -19.48 -6.26 -20.80
C GLY A 92 -20.78 -5.44 -20.80
N GLY A 93 -20.67 -4.12 -20.61
CA GLY A 93 -21.84 -3.22 -20.57
C GLY A 93 -22.65 -3.25 -19.27
N LYS A 94 -22.24 -4.03 -18.26
CA LYS A 94 -22.89 -4.11 -16.95
C LYS A 94 -22.01 -3.47 -15.88
N GLU A 95 -22.61 -2.69 -14.99
CA GLU A 95 -21.93 -2.18 -13.80
C GLU A 95 -21.81 -3.25 -12.71
N TYR A 96 -20.63 -3.31 -12.09
CA TYR A 96 -20.31 -4.18 -10.97
C TYR A 96 -19.81 -3.34 -9.80
N ASN A 97 -20.16 -3.77 -8.59
CA ASN A 97 -19.63 -3.25 -7.34
C ASN A 97 -18.87 -4.37 -6.63
N ARG A 98 -17.59 -4.16 -6.32
CA ARG A 98 -16.76 -5.07 -5.54
C ARG A 98 -16.37 -4.38 -4.24
N ARG A 99 -16.80 -4.96 -3.12
CA ARG A 99 -16.39 -4.54 -1.78
C ARG A 99 -15.31 -5.49 -1.26
N GLY A 100 -14.23 -4.96 -0.73
CA GLY A 100 -13.21 -5.72 -0.02
C GLY A 100 -12.92 -5.16 1.36
N LEU A 101 -12.18 -5.95 2.13
CA LEU A 101 -11.82 -5.67 3.51
C LEU A 101 -10.32 -5.89 3.69
N VAL A 102 -9.65 -4.94 4.31
CA VAL A 102 -8.21 -5.01 4.61
C VAL A 102 -8.01 -5.03 6.12
N GLY A 103 -7.13 -5.93 6.55
CA GLY A 103 -6.73 -6.16 7.94
C GLY A 103 -5.43 -6.96 7.95
N ILE A 104 -4.97 -7.34 9.14
CA ILE A 104 -3.78 -8.20 9.31
C ILE A 104 -4.23 -9.63 9.58
N LEU A 105 -3.69 -10.56 8.81
CA LEU A 105 -3.90 -11.99 8.96
C LEU A 105 -2.69 -12.61 9.65
N LYS A 106 -2.91 -13.38 10.73
CA LYS A 106 -1.86 -14.19 11.33
C LYS A 106 -1.38 -15.23 10.32
N THR A 107 -0.07 -15.36 10.14
CA THR A 107 0.52 -16.41 9.30
C THR A 107 0.40 -17.77 9.99
N GLU A 108 0.11 -18.81 9.21
CA GLU A 108 0.12 -20.22 9.60
C GLU A 108 0.75 -21.04 8.47
N GLU A 109 1.21 -22.25 8.78
CA GLU A 109 1.70 -23.19 7.78
C GLU A 109 0.57 -23.57 6.82
N TYR A 110 0.84 -23.65 5.52
CA TYR A 110 -0.19 -24.01 4.54
C TYR A 110 -0.80 -25.40 4.78
N SER A 111 -0.08 -26.29 5.48
CA SER A 111 -0.58 -27.61 5.88
C SER A 111 -1.75 -27.54 6.86
N GLU A 112 -1.95 -26.42 7.56
CA GLU A 112 -3.11 -26.21 8.45
C GLU A 112 -4.41 -25.93 7.66
N GLY A 113 -4.30 -25.51 6.40
CA GLY A 113 -5.40 -25.45 5.45
C GLY A 113 -6.46 -24.36 5.69
N HIS A 114 -6.31 -23.46 6.67
CA HIS A 114 -7.28 -22.37 6.86
C HIS A 114 -6.99 -21.15 5.97
N ILE A 115 -5.74 -20.96 5.53
CA ILE A 115 -5.34 -19.93 4.57
C ILE A 115 -5.09 -20.55 3.21
N ILE A 116 -5.89 -20.15 2.23
CA ILE A 116 -5.75 -20.57 0.82
C ILE A 116 -5.02 -19.46 0.05
N PRO A 117 -3.87 -19.74 -0.58
CA PRO A 117 -3.19 -18.75 -1.41
C PRO A 117 -4.04 -18.39 -2.63
N HIS A 118 -4.11 -17.10 -2.96
CA HIS A 118 -4.89 -16.61 -4.09
C HIS A 118 -4.16 -16.78 -5.43
N GLU A 119 -2.82 -16.64 -5.44
CA GLU A 119 -1.97 -16.70 -6.64
C GLU A 119 -0.55 -17.19 -6.30
N GLU A 120 0.16 -17.75 -7.29
CA GLU A 120 1.60 -18.02 -7.18
C GLU A 120 2.39 -16.71 -7.16
N THR A 121 2.95 -16.35 -6.00
CA THR A 121 3.77 -15.14 -5.88
C THR A 121 5.18 -15.37 -6.40
N PHE A 122 5.65 -14.51 -7.30
CA PHE A 122 7.01 -14.55 -7.84
C PHE A 122 8.09 -14.40 -6.74
N SER A 123 9.14 -15.22 -6.83
CA SER A 123 10.26 -15.24 -5.85
C SER A 123 10.91 -13.88 -5.63
N LYS A 124 11.03 -13.07 -6.69
CA LYS A 124 11.58 -11.71 -6.64
C LYS A 124 10.77 -10.77 -5.73
N VAL A 125 9.44 -10.87 -5.75
CA VAL A 125 8.56 -10.03 -4.91
C VAL A 125 8.66 -10.45 -3.45
N LYS A 126 8.85 -11.76 -3.17
CA LYS A 126 9.05 -12.24 -1.81
C LYS A 126 10.36 -11.72 -1.21
N ALA A 127 11.47 -11.81 -1.95
CA ALA A 127 12.76 -11.30 -1.49
C ALA A 127 12.72 -9.79 -1.20
N ASP A 128 12.06 -9.02 -2.08
CA ASP A 128 11.85 -7.58 -1.89
C ASP A 128 11.10 -7.27 -0.58
N ARG A 129 10.03 -8.01 -0.29
CA ARG A 129 9.26 -7.85 0.96
C ARG A 129 10.01 -8.31 2.20
N LEU A 130 10.86 -9.32 2.09
CA LEU A 130 11.72 -9.75 3.19
C LEU A 130 12.76 -8.69 3.55
N ASN A 131 13.23 -7.88 2.60
CA ASN A 131 14.15 -6.77 2.89
C ASN A 131 13.51 -5.64 3.71
N LEU A 132 12.18 -5.64 3.91
CA LEU A 132 11.46 -4.69 4.76
C LEU A 132 11.36 -5.14 6.22
N LEU A 133 11.70 -6.40 6.53
CA LEU A 133 11.68 -6.99 7.87
C LEU A 133 13.08 -6.96 8.49
#